data_AF-A0A6A0GM34-F1
#
_entry.id   AF-A0A6A0GM34-F1
#
_cell.length_a   1.000
_cell.length_b   1.000
_cell.length_c   1.000
_cell.angle_alpha   90.00
_cell.angle_beta   90.00
_cell.angle_gamma   90.00
#
_symmetry.space_group_name_H-M   'P 1'
#
loop_
_entity.id
_entity.type
_entity.pdbx_description
1 polymer ?
#
loop_
_entity_poly.entity_id
_entity_poly.type
_entity_poly.pdbx_seq_one_letter_code
_entity_poly.pdbx_strand_id
1 'polypeptide(L)'
;MLSICNLVTSIPTTTGDFGSAYCNYKHFHSIVLMAVVDSDYKFMNVYVGANGAGSDGGVFMNTEIRQCFKEGSLGLPLPSPLPGGDTDVGYFLVGDEAFPLKTWLMKPLPSRNLTVEQRIYNYRLSRARRVVENAFGILAHRFRCLLTTLQQSPKKVEALVLACCLLHNLMRTRYPMLIAEGLDREDPVTHHMQPGAWRQEEVTLRDVTTSGGTKTAY
;
A
#
# COMPACT_ATOMS: atom_id res chain seq x y z
N MET A 1 -3.92 12.39 -0.10
CA MET A 1 -3.27 11.68 -1.21
C MET A 1 -3.32 10.21 -0.89
N LEU A 2 -4.05 9.43 -1.68
CA LEU A 2 -4.26 8.00 -1.47
C LEU A 2 -3.47 7.26 -2.54
N SER A 3 -2.61 6.31 -2.18
CA SER A 3 -1.77 5.61 -3.15
C SER A 3 -2.12 4.13 -3.21
N ILE A 4 -2.17 3.60 -4.43
CA ILE A 4 -2.45 2.19 -4.72
C ILE A 4 -1.13 1.50 -5.06
N CYS A 5 -0.87 0.36 -4.43
CA CYS A 5 0.17 -0.55 -4.87
C CYS A 5 -0.32 -1.98 -4.67
N ASN A 6 0.14 -2.87 -5.54
CA ASN A 6 -0.02 -4.30 -5.39
C ASN A 6 1.14 -4.83 -4.59
N LEU A 7 0.83 -5.52 -3.49
CA LEU A 7 1.76 -6.51 -2.97
C LEU A 7 1.31 -7.86 -3.54
N VAL A 8 2.02 -8.33 -4.56
CA VAL A 8 1.90 -9.73 -4.98
C VAL A 8 2.66 -10.56 -3.96
N THR A 9 1.98 -11.03 -2.92
CA THR A 9 2.52 -12.08 -2.07
C THR A 9 2.38 -13.41 -2.81
N SER A 10 3.51 -13.96 -3.27
CA SER A 10 3.58 -15.36 -3.68
C SER A 10 3.31 -16.23 -2.45
N ILE A 11 2.15 -16.87 -2.41
CA ILE A 11 1.73 -17.74 -1.32
C ILE A 11 1.41 -19.11 -1.90
N PRO A 12 2.41 -20.01 -1.94
CA PRO A 12 2.19 -21.40 -2.33
C PRO A 12 1.17 -22.06 -1.40
N THR A 13 -0.04 -22.25 -1.91
CA THR A 13 -1.06 -23.09 -1.28
C THR A 13 -0.71 -24.56 -1.53
N THR A 14 -0.89 -25.41 -0.52
CA THR A 14 -0.71 -26.87 -0.68
C THR A 14 -1.55 -27.41 -1.83
N THR A 15 -0.96 -28.30 -2.61
CA THR A 15 -1.53 -29.00 -3.77
C THR A 15 -2.74 -29.85 -3.39
N GLY A 16 -3.89 -29.21 -3.21
CA GLY A 16 -5.20 -29.87 -3.13
C GLY A 16 -6.17 -29.12 -4.02
N ASP A 17 -6.43 -29.66 -5.21
CA ASP A 17 -7.57 -29.40 -6.12
C ASP A 17 -8.08 -27.97 -6.36
N PHE A 18 -7.31 -26.92 -6.07
CA PHE A 18 -7.58 -25.58 -6.58
C PHE A 18 -6.84 -25.43 -7.90
N GLY A 19 -7.55 -25.58 -9.03
CA GLY A 19 -6.97 -25.57 -10.39
C GLY A 19 -6.14 -24.33 -10.76
N SER A 20 -5.82 -24.14 -12.04
CA SER A 20 -4.93 -23.09 -12.58
C SER A 20 -5.27 -21.63 -12.20
N ALA A 21 -6.40 -21.39 -11.53
CA ALA A 21 -6.93 -20.12 -11.08
C ALA A 21 -6.14 -19.42 -9.95
N TYR A 22 -4.96 -19.90 -9.55
CA TYR A 22 -4.06 -19.16 -8.65
C TYR A 22 -2.61 -19.16 -9.12
N CYS A 23 -2.29 -19.84 -10.23
CA CYS A 23 -0.95 -19.89 -10.79
C CYS A 23 -0.62 -18.55 -11.46
N ASN A 24 0.37 -17.84 -10.94
CA ASN A 24 0.94 -16.68 -11.60
C ASN A 24 1.78 -17.11 -12.82
N TYR A 25 2.26 -16.12 -13.59
CA TYR A 25 3.09 -16.32 -14.78
C TYR A 25 4.45 -17.01 -14.51
N LYS A 26 4.82 -17.19 -13.23
CA LYS A 26 6.02 -17.94 -12.79
C LYS A 26 5.69 -19.34 -12.26
N HIS A 27 4.46 -19.83 -12.47
CA HIS A 27 3.96 -21.14 -12.02
C HIS A 27 3.92 -21.33 -10.49
N PHE A 28 3.75 -20.25 -9.73
CA PHE A 28 3.50 -20.31 -8.29
C PHE A 28 2.08 -19.88 -7.95
N HIS A 29 1.47 -20.51 -6.96
CA HIS A 29 0.21 -20.04 -6.39
C HIS A 29 0.44 -18.71 -5.66
N SER A 30 -0.38 -17.70 -5.93
CA SER A 30 -0.29 -16.39 -5.26
C SER A 30 -1.65 -15.74 -5.12
N ILE A 31 -1.82 -15.00 -4.03
CA ILE A 31 -3.00 -14.19 -3.76
C ILE A 31 -2.59 -12.73 -3.88
N VAL A 32 -3.32 -11.96 -4.68
CA VAL A 32 -3.08 -10.53 -4.83
C VAL A 32 -3.67 -9.80 -3.63
N LEU A 33 -2.84 -8.95 -3.01
CA LEU A 33 -3.23 -7.94 -2.05
C LEU A 33 -3.18 -6.57 -2.73
N MET A 34 -4.36 -5.97 -2.90
CA MET A 34 -4.56 -4.60 -3.39
C MET A 34 -4.97 -3.74 -2.20
N ALA A 35 -4.37 -2.57 -2.04
CA ALA A 35 -4.80 -1.65 -0.99
C ALA A 35 -4.69 -0.19 -1.37
N VAL A 36 -5.53 0.62 -0.72
CA VAL A 36 -5.44 2.08 -0.73
C VAL A 36 -4.84 2.53 0.60
N VAL A 37 -3.76 3.29 0.52
CA VAL A 37 -3.04 3.79 1.70
C VAL A 37 -3.08 5.32 1.75
N ASP A 38 -3.36 5.87 2.93
CA ASP A 38 -3.35 7.33 3.15
C ASP A 38 -1.95 7.88 3.46
N SER A 39 -1.84 9.20 3.59
CA SER A 39 -0.57 9.87 3.92
C SER A 39 -0.02 9.57 5.31
N ASP A 40 -0.79 8.93 6.19
CA ASP A 40 -0.37 8.46 7.51
C ASP A 40 0.02 6.97 7.50
N TYR A 41 0.23 6.41 6.30
CA TYR A 41 0.62 5.02 6.06
C TYR A 41 -0.41 4.02 6.61
N LYS A 42 -1.69 4.42 6.72
CA LYS A 42 -2.78 3.54 7.13
C LYS A 42 -3.47 2.95 5.90
N PHE A 43 -3.78 1.67 5.99
CA PHE A 43 -4.55 0.96 4.99
C PHE A 43 -6.03 1.36 5.14
N MET A 44 -6.53 2.16 4.21
CA MET A 44 -7.91 2.67 4.20
C MET A 44 -8.88 1.67 3.60
N ASN A 45 -8.42 0.93 2.59
CA ASN A 45 -9.17 -0.15 1.96
C ASN A 45 -8.20 -1.25 1.57
N VAL A 46 -8.62 -2.49 1.77
CA VAL A 46 -7.81 -3.68 1.51
C VAL A 46 -8.69 -4.69 0.79
N TYR A 47 -8.22 -5.16 -0.35
CA TYR A 47 -8.82 -6.23 -1.13
C TYR A 47 -7.82 -7.37 -1.25
N VAL A 48 -8.21 -8.55 -0.80
CA VAL A 48 -7.40 -9.77 -0.83
C VAL A 48 -8.21 -10.86 -1.51
N GLY A 49 -7.59 -11.64 -2.38
CA GLY A 49 -8.25 -12.82 -2.96
C GLY A 49 -8.34 -12.84 -4.48
N ALA A 50 -7.85 -11.81 -5.18
CA ALA A 50 -7.69 -11.91 -6.63
C ALA A 50 -6.63 -12.97 -6.98
N ASN A 51 -6.93 -13.73 -8.05
CA ASN A 51 -6.00 -14.65 -8.68
C ASN A 51 -4.71 -13.91 -9.10
N GLY A 52 -3.55 -14.47 -8.74
CA GLY A 52 -2.22 -13.97 -9.10
C GLY A 52 -1.90 -13.79 -10.58
N ALA A 53 -2.77 -14.28 -11.48
CA ALA A 53 -2.65 -14.05 -12.93
C ALA A 53 -3.29 -12.73 -13.41
N GLY A 54 -4.13 -12.08 -12.59
CA GLY A 54 -4.78 -10.83 -12.96
C GLY A 54 -3.81 -9.65 -12.97
N SER A 55 -3.92 -8.77 -13.97
CA SER A 55 -3.17 -7.50 -13.94
C SER A 55 -3.70 -6.59 -12.84
N ASP A 56 -2.81 -5.77 -12.29
CA ASP A 56 -3.09 -4.75 -11.28
C ASP A 56 -4.32 -3.91 -11.61
N GLY A 57 -4.39 -3.40 -12.86
CA GLY A 57 -5.54 -2.67 -13.37
C GLY A 57 -6.80 -3.52 -13.46
N GLY A 58 -6.69 -4.79 -13.87
CA GLY A 58 -7.81 -5.72 -13.95
C GLY A 58 -8.40 -6.07 -12.58
N VAL A 59 -7.55 -6.29 -11.57
CA VAL A 59 -7.97 -6.53 -10.18
C VAL A 59 -8.68 -5.30 -9.65
N PHE A 60 -8.09 -4.11 -9.82
CA PHE A 60 -8.69 -2.86 -9.34
C PHE A 60 -10.06 -2.58 -9.97
N MET A 61 -10.23 -2.88 -11.25
CA MET A 61 -11.52 -2.69 -11.95
C MET A 61 -12.66 -3.50 -11.35
N ASN A 62 -12.37 -4.57 -10.61
CA ASN A 62 -13.36 -5.42 -9.96
C ASN A 62 -13.53 -5.14 -8.46
N THR A 63 -12.90 -4.08 -7.94
CA THR A 63 -13.01 -3.72 -6.51
C THR A 63 -14.20 -2.81 -6.25
N GLU A 64 -14.81 -2.95 -5.06
CA GLU A 64 -15.88 -2.08 -4.59
C GLU A 64 -15.43 -0.62 -4.47
N ILE A 65 -14.20 -0.38 -3.99
CA ILE A 65 -13.67 0.98 -3.85
C ILE A 65 -13.63 1.74 -5.18
N ARG A 66 -13.33 1.06 -6.29
CA ARG A 66 -13.36 1.65 -7.63
C ARG A 66 -14.78 2.08 -8.01
N GLN A 67 -15.80 1.31 -7.63
CA GLN A 67 -17.19 1.69 -7.83
C GLN A 67 -17.55 2.92 -6.98
N CYS A 68 -17.14 2.96 -5.71
CA CYS A 68 -17.40 4.10 -4.84
C CYS A 68 -16.76 5.40 -5.36
N PHE A 69 -15.54 5.33 -5.91
CA PHE A 69 -14.92 6.49 -6.58
C PHE A 69 -15.68 6.93 -7.83
N LYS A 70 -16.19 5.98 -8.62
CA LYS A 70 -16.97 6.27 -9.83
C LYS A 70 -18.32 6.94 -9.50
N GLU A 71 -18.95 6.53 -8.42
CA GLU A 71 -20.26 7.04 -7.97
C GLU A 71 -20.16 8.26 -7.05
N GLY A 72 -18.96 8.59 -6.55
CA GLY A 72 -18.78 9.65 -5.56
C GLY A 72 -19.31 9.30 -4.17
N SER A 73 -19.51 8.01 -3.86
CA SER A 73 -20.12 7.53 -2.62
C SER A 73 -19.14 7.37 -1.45
N LEU A 74 -17.86 7.70 -1.64
CA LEU A 74 -16.84 7.65 -0.58
C LEU A 74 -16.95 8.75 0.48
N GLY A 75 -17.78 9.77 0.26
CA GLY A 75 -17.90 10.91 1.18
C GLY A 75 -16.60 11.73 1.28
N LEU A 76 -15.82 11.79 0.19
CA LEU A 76 -14.64 12.64 0.15
C LEU A 76 -15.05 14.12 0.27
N PRO A 77 -14.24 14.95 0.94
CA PRO A 77 -14.53 16.39 1.01
C PRO A 77 -14.60 16.99 -0.39
N LEU A 78 -15.42 18.03 -0.53
CA LEU A 78 -15.50 18.77 -1.78
C LEU A 78 -14.12 19.34 -2.16
N PRO A 79 -13.83 19.47 -3.48
CA PRO A 79 -12.64 20.16 -3.94
C PRO A 79 -12.51 21.52 -3.27
N SER A 80 -11.30 21.85 -2.87
CA SER A 80 -10.97 23.15 -2.26
C SER A 80 -9.56 23.55 -2.64
N PRO A 81 -9.21 24.85 -2.56
CA PRO A 81 -7.89 25.31 -2.95
C PRO A 81 -6.82 24.77 -1.99
N LEU A 82 -5.67 24.38 -2.55
CA LEU A 82 -4.49 24.07 -1.74
C LEU A 82 -3.97 25.33 -1.04
N PRO A 83 -3.21 25.21 0.07
CA PRO A 83 -2.62 26.37 0.74
C PRO A 83 -1.81 27.25 -0.23
N GLY A 84 -2.23 28.51 -0.39
CA GLY A 84 -1.60 29.47 -1.30
C GLY A 84 -2.06 29.39 -2.77
N GLY A 85 -3.08 28.58 -3.08
CA GLY A 85 -3.72 28.50 -4.39
C GLY A 85 -5.12 29.12 -4.42
N ASP A 86 -5.60 29.41 -5.63
CA ASP A 86 -6.95 29.91 -5.93
C ASP A 86 -7.84 28.90 -6.67
N THR A 87 -7.24 27.78 -7.08
CA THR A 87 -7.88 26.75 -7.90
C THR A 87 -8.30 25.59 -7.01
N ASP A 88 -9.57 25.19 -7.10
CA ASP A 88 -10.10 24.03 -6.39
C ASP A 88 -9.42 22.74 -6.87
N VAL A 89 -8.88 21.97 -5.92
CA VAL A 89 -8.24 20.68 -6.18
C VAL A 89 -8.99 19.59 -5.43
N GLY A 90 -9.42 18.57 -6.16
CA GLY A 90 -10.10 17.40 -5.60
C GLY A 90 -9.15 16.40 -4.93
N TYR A 91 -9.74 15.33 -4.42
CA TYR A 91 -8.99 14.18 -3.91
C TYR A 91 -8.81 13.15 -5.02
N PHE A 92 -7.57 12.69 -5.19
CA PHE A 92 -7.22 11.70 -6.21
C PHE A 92 -6.50 10.51 -5.58
N LEU A 93 -6.75 9.34 -6.17
CA LEU A 93 -5.87 8.21 -6.06
C LEU A 93 -4.63 8.43 -6.92
N VAL A 94 -3.51 7.89 -6.47
CA VAL A 94 -2.26 7.82 -7.24
C VAL A 94 -1.99 6.35 -7.54
N GLY A 95 -2.02 6.02 -8.83
CA GLY A 95 -1.69 4.69 -9.35
C GLY A 95 -0.35 4.68 -10.07
N ASP A 96 0.11 3.48 -10.41
CA ASP A 96 1.23 3.28 -11.34
C ASP A 96 0.80 3.36 -12.82
N GLU A 97 1.73 3.03 -13.72
CA GLU A 97 1.51 3.06 -15.16
C GLU A 97 0.47 2.04 -15.67
N ALA A 98 0.21 0.96 -14.94
CA ALA A 98 -0.77 -0.05 -15.33
C ALA A 98 -2.22 0.43 -15.14
N PHE A 99 -2.44 1.47 -14.34
CA PHE A 99 -3.77 2.03 -14.12
C PHE A 99 -4.20 2.99 -15.25
N PRO A 100 -5.50 3.09 -15.54
CA PRO A 100 -6.02 4.10 -16.46
C PRO A 100 -6.08 5.48 -15.79
N LEU A 101 -5.81 6.54 -16.55
CA LEU A 101 -6.06 7.91 -16.07
C LEU A 101 -7.58 8.15 -15.93
N LYS A 102 -8.02 8.72 -14.80
CA LYS A 102 -9.42 9.09 -14.52
C LYS A 102 -9.50 10.44 -13.83
N THR A 103 -10.70 11.00 -13.73
CA THR A 103 -10.97 12.24 -12.96
C THR A 103 -10.67 12.12 -11.47
N TRP A 104 -10.50 10.90 -10.95
CA TRP A 104 -10.20 10.60 -9.55
C TRP A 104 -8.96 9.70 -9.39
N LEU A 105 -8.21 9.41 -10.48
CA LEU A 105 -7.02 8.54 -10.47
C LEU A 105 -5.94 9.11 -11.37
N MET A 106 -4.83 9.52 -10.76
CA MET A 106 -3.65 10.06 -11.42
C MET A 106 -2.60 8.96 -11.63
N LYS A 107 -1.89 9.02 -12.75
CA LYS A 107 -0.82 8.07 -13.12
C LYS A 107 0.40 8.79 -13.69
N PRO A 108 1.58 8.14 -13.73
CA PRO A 108 2.76 8.72 -14.37
C PRO A 108 2.51 8.99 -15.85
N LEU A 109 3.09 10.07 -16.37
CA LEU A 109 3.20 10.30 -17.81
C LEU A 109 4.25 9.35 -18.41
N PRO A 110 4.07 8.89 -19.66
CA PRO A 110 5.01 7.97 -20.31
C PRO A 110 6.42 8.55 -20.39
N SER A 111 7.45 7.79 -20.02
CA SER A 111 8.83 8.27 -19.83
C SER A 111 9.58 8.76 -21.09
N ARG A 112 8.94 8.85 -22.27
CA ARG A 112 9.57 9.26 -23.52
C ARG A 112 9.36 10.74 -23.80
N ASN A 113 10.44 11.47 -24.10
CA ASN A 113 10.41 12.89 -24.52
C ASN A 113 9.67 13.84 -23.56
N LEU A 114 9.82 13.62 -22.24
CA LEU A 114 9.17 14.44 -21.23
C LEU A 114 9.74 15.86 -21.18
N THR A 115 8.85 16.86 -21.18
CA THR A 115 9.21 18.26 -20.86
C THR A 115 9.65 18.40 -19.40
N VAL A 116 10.22 19.55 -19.04
CA VAL A 116 10.66 19.82 -17.66
C VAL A 116 9.50 19.73 -16.68
N GLU A 117 8.34 20.29 -17.04
CA GLU A 117 7.13 20.29 -16.23
C GLU A 117 6.60 18.87 -16.02
N GLN A 118 6.63 18.05 -17.08
CA GLN A 118 6.20 16.66 -17.01
C GLN A 118 7.13 15.80 -16.16
N ARG A 119 8.45 16.09 -16.19
CA ARG A 119 9.43 15.46 -15.29
C ARG A 119 9.15 15.83 -13.83
N ILE A 120 8.87 17.11 -13.55
CA ILE A 120 8.50 17.57 -12.20
C ILE A 120 7.22 16.88 -11.73
N TYR A 121 6.21 16.78 -12.60
CA TYR A 121 4.97 16.05 -12.30
C TYR A 121 5.26 14.58 -11.95
N ASN A 122 5.99 13.86 -12.81
CA ASN A 122 6.32 12.45 -12.57
C ASN A 122 7.14 12.26 -11.29
N TYR A 123 8.06 13.17 -10.99
CA TYR A 123 8.82 13.16 -9.75
C TYR A 123 7.92 13.33 -8.52
N ARG A 124 7.01 14.32 -8.51
CA ARG A 124 6.06 14.54 -7.42
C ARG A 124 5.09 13.37 -7.26
N LEU A 125 4.63 12.79 -8.37
CA LEU A 125 3.79 11.60 -8.35
C LEU A 125 4.56 10.37 -7.84
N SER A 126 5.83 10.23 -8.18
CA SER A 126 6.67 9.17 -7.63
C SER A 126 6.81 9.33 -6.11
N ARG A 127 7.05 10.56 -5.62
CA ARG A 127 7.06 10.86 -4.18
C ARG A 127 5.76 10.47 -3.48
N ALA A 128 4.62 10.74 -4.10
CA ALA A 128 3.32 10.31 -3.60
C ALA A 128 3.24 8.79 -3.40
N ARG A 129 3.70 8.02 -4.41
CA ARG A 129 3.67 6.55 -4.38
C ARG A 129 4.59 5.94 -3.32
N ARG A 130 5.63 6.65 -2.89
CA ARG A 130 6.50 6.17 -1.81
C ARG A 130 5.73 5.90 -0.52
N VAL A 131 4.60 6.58 -0.30
CA VAL A 131 3.77 6.35 0.89
C VAL A 131 3.29 4.91 0.93
N VAL A 132 2.70 4.41 -0.16
CA VAL A 132 2.20 3.03 -0.21
C VAL A 132 3.32 2.01 -0.24
N GLU A 133 4.44 2.30 -0.93
CA GLU A 133 5.63 1.43 -0.91
C GLU A 133 6.15 1.23 0.52
N ASN A 134 6.27 2.32 1.29
CA ASN A 134 6.69 2.26 2.68
C ASN A 134 5.67 1.49 3.54
N ALA A 135 4.37 1.72 3.36
CA ALA A 135 3.35 1.03 4.13
C ALA A 135 3.41 -0.49 3.92
N PHE A 136 3.54 -0.95 2.67
CA PHE A 136 3.70 -2.37 2.36
C PHE A 136 5.02 -2.94 2.86
N GLY A 137 6.13 -2.22 2.68
CA GLY A 137 7.44 -2.64 3.16
C GLY A 137 7.46 -2.82 4.68
N ILE A 138 6.91 -1.86 5.42
CA ILE A 138 6.76 -1.94 6.88
C ILE A 138 5.85 -3.08 7.29
N LEU A 139 4.71 -3.25 6.62
CA LEU A 139 3.77 -4.34 6.89
C LEU A 139 4.48 -5.70 6.76
N ALA A 140 5.17 -5.93 5.63
CA ALA A 140 5.83 -7.20 5.36
C ALA A 140 7.02 -7.47 6.29
N HIS A 141 7.87 -6.47 6.54
CA HIS A 141 9.02 -6.63 7.46
C HIS A 141 8.61 -6.81 8.91
N ARG A 142 7.48 -6.22 9.33
CA ARG A 142 6.95 -6.41 10.69
C ARG A 142 6.26 -7.76 10.83
N PHE A 143 5.42 -8.12 9.87
CA PHE A 143 4.76 -9.42 9.82
C PHE A 143 5.53 -10.34 8.87
N ARG A 144 6.73 -10.77 9.27
CA ARG A 144 7.65 -11.56 8.43
C ARG A 144 7.04 -12.82 7.83
N CYS A 145 5.94 -13.34 8.39
CA CYS A 145 5.18 -14.42 7.79
C CYS A 145 4.70 -14.07 6.35
N LEU A 146 4.47 -12.80 6.04
CA LEU A 146 4.12 -12.29 4.71
C LEU A 146 5.30 -12.29 3.71
N LEU A 147 6.54 -12.35 4.21
CA LEU A 147 7.75 -12.50 3.38
C LEU A 147 8.06 -13.98 3.08
N THR A 148 7.26 -14.90 3.62
CA THR A 148 7.45 -16.34 3.46
C THR A 148 6.23 -16.99 2.82
N THR A 149 6.41 -18.21 2.34
CA THR A 149 5.33 -19.07 1.89
C THR A 149 4.42 -19.46 3.06
N LEU A 150 3.14 -19.05 3.00
CA LEU A 150 2.13 -19.51 3.96
C LEU A 150 1.48 -20.81 3.46
N GLN A 151 1.80 -21.93 4.11
CA GLN A 151 1.18 -23.23 3.85
C GLN A 151 -0.21 -23.32 4.48
N GLN A 152 -1.13 -22.49 4.02
CA GLN A 152 -2.51 -22.41 4.52
C GLN A 152 -3.50 -22.33 3.35
N SER A 153 -4.77 -22.57 3.62
CA SER A 153 -5.82 -22.41 2.61
C SER A 153 -6.02 -20.92 2.26
N PRO A 154 -6.47 -20.59 1.03
CA PRO A 154 -6.67 -19.21 0.59
C PRO A 154 -7.47 -18.34 1.57
N LYS A 155 -8.56 -18.88 2.12
CA LYS A 155 -9.40 -18.17 3.11
C LYS A 155 -8.66 -17.84 4.40
N LYS A 156 -7.77 -18.72 4.87
CA LYS A 156 -6.95 -18.46 6.07
C LYS A 156 -5.89 -17.42 5.79
N VAL A 157 -5.27 -17.50 4.61
CA VAL A 157 -4.30 -16.49 4.15
C VAL A 157 -4.95 -15.12 4.06
N GLU A 158 -6.14 -15.04 3.49
CA GLU A 158 -6.93 -13.81 3.42
C GLU A 158 -7.14 -13.19 4.81
N ALA A 159 -7.62 -13.99 5.76
CA ALA A 159 -7.82 -13.56 7.14
C ALA A 159 -6.51 -13.10 7.82
N LEU A 160 -5.39 -13.80 7.58
CA LEU A 160 -4.08 -13.43 8.11
C LEU A 160 -3.61 -12.08 7.56
N VAL A 161 -3.73 -11.87 6.25
CA VAL A 161 -3.33 -10.61 5.60
C VAL A 161 -4.17 -9.45 6.13
N LEU A 162 -5.50 -9.62 6.20
CA LEU A 162 -6.41 -8.61 6.76
C LEU A 162 -6.07 -8.29 8.22
N ALA A 163 -5.78 -9.31 9.04
CA ALA A 163 -5.36 -9.12 10.42
C ALA A 163 -4.04 -8.33 10.52
N CYS A 164 -3.06 -8.60 9.65
CA CYS A 164 -1.82 -7.83 9.61
C CYS A 164 -2.07 -6.36 9.28
N CYS A 165 -2.92 -6.06 8.28
CA CYS A 165 -3.28 -4.68 7.93
C CYS A 165 -3.99 -3.95 9.09
N LEU A 166 -4.91 -4.63 9.78
CA LEU A 166 -5.61 -4.08 10.95
C LEU A 166 -4.64 -3.78 12.10
N LEU A 167 -3.76 -4.72 12.43
CA LEU A 167 -2.75 -4.54 13.47
C LEU A 167 -1.76 -3.43 13.12
N HIS A 168 -1.37 -3.31 11.85
CA HIS A 168 -0.56 -2.19 11.37
C HIS A 168 -1.25 -0.84 11.61
N ASN A 169 -2.52 -0.70 11.22
CA ASN A 169 -3.28 0.53 11.47
C ASN A 169 -3.42 0.85 12.96
N LEU A 170 -3.63 -0.17 13.80
CA LEU A 170 -3.68 -0.02 15.25
C LEU A 170 -2.34 0.49 15.80
N MET A 171 -1.22 -0.07 15.33
CA MET A 171 0.12 0.38 15.70
C MET A 171 0.41 1.80 15.22
N ARG A 172 0.03 2.16 13.98
CA ARG A 172 0.12 3.55 13.48
C ARG A 172 -0.63 4.53 14.38
N THR A 173 -1.80 4.12 14.86
CA THR A 173 -2.66 4.98 15.69
C THR A 173 -2.13 5.12 17.11
N ARG A 174 -1.66 4.04 17.74
CA ARG A 174 -1.23 4.05 19.15
C ARG A 174 0.25 4.38 19.36
N TYR A 175 1.09 4.04 18.38
CA TYR A 175 2.55 4.12 18.48
C TYR A 175 3.17 4.73 17.20
N PRO A 176 2.83 5.97 16.84
CA PRO A 176 3.26 6.58 15.57
C PRO A 176 4.79 6.62 15.41
N MET A 177 5.54 6.73 16.53
CA MET A 177 7.01 6.76 16.55
C MET A 177 7.64 5.41 16.20
N LEU A 178 6.96 4.28 16.43
CA LEU A 178 7.46 2.93 16.17
C LEU A 178 7.71 2.67 14.66
N ILE A 179 7.01 3.41 13.82
CA ILE A 179 7.07 3.25 12.36
C ILE A 179 7.93 4.34 11.70
N ALA A 180 8.21 5.44 12.40
CA ALA A 180 8.97 6.58 11.87
C ALA A 180 10.40 6.23 11.41
N GLU A 181 11.01 5.18 11.97
CA GLU A 181 12.33 4.68 11.56
C GLU A 181 12.27 3.77 10.34
N GLY A 182 11.12 3.15 10.10
CA GLY A 182 10.86 2.39 8.89
C GLY A 182 10.60 3.28 7.67
N LEU A 183 10.28 4.56 7.85
CA LEU A 183 9.92 5.41 6.73
C LEU A 183 11.14 5.93 5.97
N ASP A 184 11.03 5.93 4.64
CA ASP A 184 11.90 6.74 3.81
C ASP A 184 11.86 8.21 4.24
N ARG A 185 13.02 8.86 4.24
CA ARG A 185 13.15 10.29 4.50
C ARG A 185 13.80 10.98 3.32
N GLU A 186 13.33 12.17 3.00
CA GLU A 186 13.95 13.04 2.03
C GLU A 186 14.56 14.22 2.79
N ASP A 187 15.84 14.45 2.60
CA ASP A 187 16.50 15.62 3.15
C ASP A 187 15.91 16.88 2.49
N PRO A 188 15.38 17.84 3.27
CA PRO A 188 14.65 18.97 2.72
C PRO A 188 15.53 19.99 1.97
N VAL A 189 16.85 19.92 2.13
CA VAL A 189 17.80 20.87 1.53
C VAL A 189 18.43 20.26 0.30
N THR A 190 18.93 19.04 0.42
CA THR A 190 19.68 18.35 -0.64
C THR A 190 18.76 17.55 -1.56
N HIS A 191 17.52 17.29 -1.16
CA HIS A 191 16.61 16.33 -1.80
C HIS A 191 17.19 14.91 -1.87
N HIS A 192 18.25 14.62 -1.11
CA HIS A 192 18.80 13.28 -1.02
C HIS A 192 17.85 12.37 -0.26
N MET A 193 17.74 11.15 -0.79
CA MET A 193 16.85 10.14 -0.27
C MET A 193 17.58 9.25 0.73
N GLN A 194 17.05 9.16 1.94
CA GLN A 194 17.46 8.20 2.96
C GLN A 194 16.44 7.06 3.00
N PRO A 195 16.84 5.83 2.61
CA PRO A 195 15.98 4.66 2.65
C PRO A 195 15.49 4.37 4.07
N GLY A 196 14.22 4.04 4.22
CA GLY A 196 13.65 3.58 5.48
C GLY A 196 14.19 2.21 5.91
N ALA A 197 14.15 1.90 7.20
CA ALA A 197 14.77 0.69 7.76
C ALA A 197 14.28 -0.62 7.12
N TRP A 198 13.03 -0.71 6.64
CA TRP A 198 12.54 -1.93 5.97
C TRP A 198 13.21 -2.19 4.62
N ARG A 199 13.86 -1.19 4.01
CA ARG A 199 14.61 -1.38 2.76
C ARG A 199 15.97 -2.04 2.98
N GLN A 200 16.39 -2.24 4.23
CA GLN A 200 17.65 -2.88 4.61
C GLN A 200 17.33 -4.29 5.15
N GLU A 201 17.87 -5.33 4.50
CA GLU A 201 17.56 -6.73 4.84
C GLU A 201 17.94 -7.14 6.27
N GLU A 202 18.93 -6.46 6.88
CA GLU A 202 19.48 -6.81 8.19
C GLU A 202 18.75 -6.15 9.38
N VAL A 203 17.83 -5.21 9.13
CA VAL A 203 17.21 -4.44 10.21
C VAL A 203 15.87 -5.04 10.64
N THR A 204 15.81 -5.51 11.89
CA THR A 204 14.54 -5.86 12.53
C THR A 204 13.87 -4.58 13.00
N LEU A 205 12.65 -4.31 12.52
CA LEU A 205 11.89 -3.15 12.99
C LEU A 205 11.64 -3.30 14.50
N ARG A 206 11.72 -2.18 15.24
CA ARG A 206 11.51 -2.22 16.70
C ARG A 206 10.18 -2.84 17.08
N ASP A 207 10.23 -3.67 18.12
CA ASP A 207 9.06 -4.28 18.75
C ASP A 207 8.32 -3.28 19.64
N VAL A 208 7.02 -3.53 19.83
CA VAL A 208 6.22 -2.78 20.79
C VAL A 208 6.62 -3.25 22.19
N THR A 209 7.25 -2.38 22.97
CA THR A 209 7.58 -2.70 24.37
C THR A 209 6.31 -2.71 25.21
N THR A 210 6.10 -3.76 25.99
CA THR A 210 5.06 -3.78 27.02
C THR A 210 5.53 -2.91 28.18
N SER A 211 4.91 -1.75 28.37
CA SER A 211 4.98 -1.09 29.68
C SER A 211 4.28 -2.02 30.66
N GLY A 212 5.06 -2.69 31.53
CA GLY A 212 4.53 -3.61 32.53
C GLY A 212 3.41 -2.93 33.31
N GLY A 213 2.18 -3.42 33.16
CA GLY A 213 1.08 -2.99 34.00
C GLY A 213 1.45 -3.34 35.43
N THR A 214 1.66 -2.32 36.26
CA THR A 214 1.80 -2.52 37.70
C THR A 214 0.50 -3.16 38.16
N LYS A 215 0.53 -4.46 38.48
CA LYS A 215 -0.55 -5.10 39.20
C LYS A 215 -0.66 -4.37 40.54
N THR A 216 -1.55 -3.39 40.62
CA THR A 216 -2.07 -2.93 41.90
C THR A 216 -2.95 -4.07 42.40
N ALA A 217 -2.37 -4.89 43.27
CA ALA A 217 -3.14 -5.79 44.10
C ALA A 217 -4.01 -4.92 45.01
N TYR A 218 -5.32 -5.00 44.82
CA TYR A 218 -6.32 -4.61 45.80
C TYR A 218 -6.90 -5.88 46.39
#